data_AF-A0A809QD11-F1
#
_entry.id   AF-A0A809QD11-F1
#
_cell.length_a   1.000
_cell.length_b   1.000
_cell.length_c   1.000
_cell.angle_alpha   90.00
_cell.angle_beta   90.00
_cell.angle_gamma   90.00
#
_symmetry.space_group_name_H-M   'P 1'
#
loop_
_entity.id
_entity.type
_entity.pdbx_description
1 polymer ?
#
loop_
_entity_poly.entity_id
_entity_poly.type
_entity_poly.pdbx_seq_one_letter_code
_entity_poly.pdbx_strand_id
1 'polypeptide(L)'
;MNRLLPVILVLLAQMIFAAHALATPGSTELTQIANLSASLDQKYAAGTISSAEQAEIALQESNAAQLRLQSWYEQSERACHDTFFVNDCLSDVKQKRRLYIVALQRISLEAKALQRKLHIEQLDRELAQRQAKP
;
A
#
# COMPACT_ATOMS: atom_id res chain seq x y z
N MET A 1 -57.19 -26.17 -13.26
CA MET A 1 -55.82 -26.64 -12.90
C MET A 1 -54.82 -26.35 -14.01
N ASN A 2 -54.55 -25.08 -14.39
CA ASN A 2 -53.53 -24.81 -15.43
C ASN A 2 -52.87 -23.42 -15.36
N ARG A 3 -52.80 -22.80 -14.17
CA ARG A 3 -52.22 -21.45 -14.00
C ARG A 3 -50.95 -21.39 -13.15
N LEU A 4 -50.45 -22.53 -12.68
CA LEU A 4 -49.23 -22.61 -11.86
C LEU A 4 -47.96 -22.86 -12.70
N LEU A 5 -48.10 -23.37 -13.93
CA LEU A 5 -46.96 -23.64 -14.82
C LEU A 5 -46.16 -22.41 -15.26
N PRO A 6 -46.75 -21.24 -15.61
CA PRO A 6 -45.96 -20.11 -16.09
C PRO A 6 -45.23 -19.36 -14.97
N VAL A 7 -45.70 -19.47 -13.72
CA VAL A 7 -45.07 -18.80 -12.57
C VAL A 7 -43.78 -19.51 -12.15
N ILE A 8 -43.75 -20.85 -12.25
CA ILE A 8 -42.57 -21.65 -11.93
C ILE A 8 -41.47 -21.46 -12.99
N LEU A 9 -41.83 -21.25 -14.25
CA LEU A 9 -40.86 -21.01 -15.33
C LEU A 9 -40.14 -19.64 -15.20
N VAL A 10 -40.84 -18.61 -14.69
CA VAL A 10 -40.27 -17.27 -14.49
C VAL A 10 -39.33 -17.22 -13.27
N LEU A 11 -39.62 -18.00 -12.22
CA LEU A 11 -38.75 -18.09 -11.04
C LEU A 11 -37.42 -18.83 -11.32
N LEU A 12 -37.41 -19.79 -12.25
CA LEU A 12 -36.18 -20.49 -12.67
C LEU A 12 -35.26 -19.65 -13.58
N ALA A 13 -35.80 -18.62 -14.26
CA ALA A 13 -35.03 -17.77 -15.16
C ALA A 13 -34.18 -16.70 -14.43
N GLN A 14 -34.44 -16.43 -13.15
CA GLN A 14 -33.70 -15.41 -12.39
C GLN A 14 -32.38 -15.91 -11.78
N MET A 15 -32.07 -17.21 -11.86
CA MET A 15 -30.87 -17.81 -11.27
C MET A 15 -29.64 -17.84 -12.20
N ILE A 16 -29.73 -17.33 -13.44
CA ILE A 16 -28.66 -17.47 -14.45
C ILE A 16 -27.85 -16.18 -14.67
N PHE A 17 -28.20 -15.06 -14.04
CA PHE A 17 -27.49 -13.77 -14.21
C PHE A 17 -26.40 -13.48 -13.15
N ALA A 18 -25.86 -14.49 -12.47
CA ALA A 18 -24.57 -14.35 -11.78
C ALA A 18 -23.44 -14.56 -12.81
N ALA A 19 -23.31 -13.60 -13.73
CA ALA A 19 -22.17 -13.52 -14.63
C ALA A 19 -20.90 -13.32 -13.79
N HIS A 20 -20.15 -14.41 -13.68
CA HIS A 20 -18.73 -14.53 -13.39
C HIS A 20 -17.95 -13.22 -13.60
N ALA A 21 -17.82 -12.44 -12.53
CA ALA A 21 -16.70 -11.52 -12.41
C ALA A 21 -15.46 -12.37 -12.15
N LEU A 22 -14.70 -12.69 -13.20
CA LEU A 22 -13.30 -13.09 -13.07
C LEU A 22 -12.52 -11.86 -12.58
N ALA A 23 -12.72 -11.48 -11.32
CA ALA A 23 -11.84 -10.56 -10.64
C ALA A 23 -10.51 -11.30 -10.46
N THR A 24 -9.52 -10.97 -11.28
CA THR A 24 -8.13 -11.35 -11.01
C THR A 24 -7.75 -10.69 -9.68
N PRO A 25 -7.50 -11.46 -8.60
CA PRO A 25 -7.35 -10.90 -7.25
C PRO A 25 -6.27 -9.81 -7.15
N GLY A 26 -5.24 -9.90 -8.01
CA GLY A 26 -4.11 -8.99 -8.02
C GLY A 26 -4.35 -7.61 -8.65
N SER A 27 -5.40 -7.44 -9.48
CA SER A 27 -5.66 -6.14 -10.15
C SER A 27 -6.31 -5.14 -9.19
N THR A 28 -7.29 -5.61 -8.40
CA THR A 28 -7.96 -4.80 -7.38
C THR A 28 -7.04 -4.42 -6.24
N GLU A 29 -6.15 -5.32 -5.81
CA GLU A 29 -5.19 -5.03 -4.75
C GLU A 29 -4.17 -3.95 -5.19
N LEU A 30 -3.67 -4.01 -6.42
CA LEU A 30 -2.74 -3.02 -6.93
C LEU A 30 -3.36 -1.62 -6.97
N THR A 31 -4.62 -1.49 -7.41
CA THR A 31 -5.33 -0.21 -7.41
C THR A 31 -5.47 0.35 -6.00
N GLN A 32 -5.73 -0.50 -5.00
CA GLN A 32 -5.77 -0.07 -3.60
C GLN A 32 -4.40 0.41 -3.10
N ILE A 33 -3.32 -0.29 -3.45
CA ILE A 33 -1.95 0.12 -3.12
C ILE A 33 -1.60 1.44 -3.82
N ALA A 34 -2.00 1.61 -5.08
CA ALA A 34 -1.79 2.85 -5.83
C ALA A 34 -2.45 4.04 -5.13
N ASN A 35 -3.74 3.91 -4.81
CA ASN A 35 -4.51 4.94 -4.10
C ASN A 35 -3.93 5.23 -2.71
N LEU A 36 -3.51 4.19 -1.97
CA LEU A 36 -2.87 4.35 -0.68
C LEU A 36 -1.55 5.12 -0.81
N SER A 37 -0.70 4.75 -1.78
CA SER A 37 0.57 5.43 -2.01
C SER A 37 0.39 6.91 -2.35
N ALA A 38 -0.56 7.24 -3.23
CA ALA A 38 -0.90 8.62 -3.57
C ALA A 38 -1.49 9.39 -2.39
N SER A 39 -2.39 8.77 -1.62
CA SER A 39 -2.97 9.39 -0.42
C SER A 39 -1.93 9.68 0.64
N LEU A 40 -0.96 8.78 0.86
CA LEU A 40 0.13 9.00 1.80
C LEU A 40 1.10 10.06 1.29
N ASP A 41 1.39 10.10 -0.01
CA ASP A 41 2.24 11.14 -0.61
C ASP A 41 1.63 12.54 -0.44
N GLN A 42 0.31 12.65 -0.61
CA GLN A 42 -0.42 13.88 -0.36
C GLN A 42 -0.46 14.25 1.14
N LYS A 43 -0.72 13.27 2.02
CA LYS A 43 -0.79 13.46 3.48
C LYS A 43 0.56 13.91 4.06
N TYR A 44 1.66 13.36 3.55
CA TYR A 44 3.02 13.62 4.00
C TYR A 44 3.86 14.23 2.88
N ALA A 45 3.36 15.31 2.26
CA ALA A 45 4.10 16.01 1.22
C ALA A 45 5.53 16.35 1.69
N ALA A 46 6.49 16.39 0.75
CA ALA A 46 7.90 16.56 1.10
C ALA A 46 8.15 17.79 2.00
N GLY A 47 8.84 17.57 3.11
CA GLY A 47 9.18 18.63 4.07
C GLY A 47 8.07 19.02 5.04
N THR A 48 6.92 18.31 5.04
CA THR A 48 5.80 18.61 5.94
C THR A 48 5.85 17.84 7.26
N ILE A 49 6.72 16.82 7.38
CA ILE A 49 6.91 16.08 8.62
C ILE A 49 7.74 16.93 9.58
N SER A 50 7.12 17.43 10.66
CA SER A 50 7.72 18.47 11.51
C SER A 50 7.72 18.17 13.01
N SER A 51 7.09 17.09 13.46
CA SER A 51 7.08 16.67 14.88
C SER A 51 7.45 15.20 15.06
N ALA A 52 7.88 14.83 16.27
CA ALA A 52 8.19 13.44 16.61
C ALA A 52 6.99 12.50 16.41
N GLU A 53 5.80 12.95 16.85
CA GLU A 53 4.55 12.21 16.70
C GLU A 53 4.18 12.01 15.24
N GLN A 54 4.25 13.08 14.43
CA GLN A 54 3.96 12.98 12.99
C GLN A 54 4.96 12.06 12.28
N ALA A 55 6.25 12.09 12.65
CA ALA A 55 7.25 11.19 12.08
C ALA A 55 6.99 9.73 12.43
N GLU A 56 6.58 9.43 13.67
CA GLU A 56 6.25 8.06 14.07
C GLU A 56 5.05 7.52 13.26
N ILE A 57 3.97 8.30 13.16
CA ILE A 57 2.78 7.92 12.39
C ILE A 57 3.15 7.75 10.90
N ALA A 58 3.89 8.69 10.32
CA ALA A 58 4.33 8.62 8.93
C ALA A 58 5.20 7.39 8.66
N LEU A 59 6.09 7.04 9.59
CA LEU A 59 6.93 5.86 9.49
C LEU A 59 6.10 4.57 9.56
N GLN A 60 5.16 4.48 10.51
CA GLN A 60 4.26 3.34 10.64
C GLN A 60 3.42 3.12 9.38
N GLU A 61 2.74 4.18 8.89
CA GLU A 61 1.86 4.10 7.73
C GLU A 61 2.63 3.78 6.45
N SER A 62 3.77 4.43 6.22
CA SER A 62 4.61 4.16 5.04
C SER A 62 5.18 2.75 5.06
N ASN A 63 5.66 2.24 6.21
CA ASN A 63 6.16 0.87 6.31
C ASN A 63 5.04 -0.17 6.08
N ALA A 64 3.84 0.05 6.63
CA ALA A 64 2.70 -0.83 6.39
C ALA A 64 2.33 -0.90 4.90
N ALA A 65 2.32 0.26 4.21
CA ALA A 65 2.09 0.31 2.77
C ALA A 65 3.22 -0.36 1.96
N GLN A 66 4.48 -0.22 2.37
CA GLN A 66 5.62 -0.90 1.74
C GLN A 66 5.50 -2.43 1.85
N LEU A 67 5.15 -2.94 3.04
CA LEU A 67 4.94 -4.38 3.25
C LEU A 67 3.80 -4.91 2.38
N ARG A 68 2.70 -4.14 2.26
CA ARG A 68 1.59 -4.52 1.39
C ARG A 68 2.01 -4.55 -0.09
N LEU A 69 2.74 -3.54 -0.56
CA LEU A 69 3.27 -3.52 -1.93
C LEU A 69 4.25 -4.67 -2.19
N GLN A 70 5.08 -5.01 -1.19
CA GLN A 70 6.01 -6.12 -1.27
C GLN A 70 5.28 -7.46 -1.38
N SER A 71 4.26 -7.67 -0.56
CA SER A 71 3.42 -8.88 -0.61
C SER A 71 2.73 -9.04 -1.95
N TRP A 72 2.15 -7.95 -2.50
CA TRP A 72 1.56 -7.97 -3.84
C TRP A 72 2.60 -8.29 -4.92
N TYR A 73 3.81 -7.71 -4.83
CA TYR A 73 4.88 -7.95 -5.79
C TYR A 73 5.30 -9.42 -5.81
N GLU A 74 5.52 -10.02 -4.64
CA GLU A 74 5.94 -11.42 -4.52
C GLU A 74 4.87 -12.39 -5.03
N GLN A 75 3.59 -12.10 -4.75
CA GLN A 75 2.47 -12.89 -5.28
C GLN A 75 2.39 -12.77 -6.81
N SER A 76 2.54 -11.56 -7.33
CA SER A 76 2.48 -11.29 -8.77
C SER A 76 3.68 -11.88 -9.52
N GLU A 77 4.87 -11.82 -8.94
CA GLU A 77 6.09 -12.42 -9.48
C GLU A 77 5.94 -13.94 -9.60
N ARG A 78 5.41 -14.61 -8.56
CA ARG A 78 5.10 -16.05 -8.63
C ARG A 78 4.11 -16.37 -9.74
N ALA A 79 3.02 -15.61 -9.84
CA ALA A 79 2.00 -15.82 -10.87
C ALA A 79 2.52 -15.62 -12.30
N CYS A 80 3.54 -14.77 -12.51
CA CYS A 80 4.14 -14.59 -13.84
C CYS A 80 4.76 -15.86 -14.40
N HIS A 81 5.26 -16.77 -13.55
CA HIS A 81 5.85 -18.03 -13.98
C HIS A 81 4.84 -19.01 -14.60
N ASP A 82 3.55 -18.80 -14.36
CA ASP A 82 2.47 -19.60 -14.94
C ASP A 82 1.98 -19.05 -16.30
N THR A 83 2.58 -17.96 -16.79
CA THR A 83 2.21 -17.31 -18.05
C THR A 83 3.19 -17.66 -19.17
N PHE A 84 2.73 -17.65 -20.42
CA PHE A 84 3.60 -17.89 -21.58
C PHE A 84 4.66 -16.80 -21.76
N PHE A 85 4.28 -15.54 -21.55
CA PHE A 85 5.15 -14.37 -21.68
C PHE A 85 5.74 -13.93 -20.33
N VAL A 86 6.48 -14.84 -19.67
CA VAL A 86 7.03 -14.62 -18.32
C VAL A 86 7.86 -13.33 -18.22
N ASN A 87 8.73 -13.06 -19.19
CA ASN A 87 9.63 -11.89 -19.15
C ASN A 87 8.88 -10.56 -19.21
N ASP A 88 7.83 -10.48 -20.03
CA ASP A 88 7.00 -9.28 -20.14
C ASP A 88 6.20 -9.09 -18.86
N CYS A 89 5.60 -10.15 -18.32
CA CYS A 89 4.89 -10.12 -17.05
C CYS A 89 5.79 -9.64 -15.90
N LEU A 90 7.00 -10.20 -15.77
CA LEU A 90 7.96 -9.78 -14.75
C LEU A 90 8.37 -8.31 -14.92
N SER A 91 8.54 -7.84 -16.15
CA SER A 91 8.90 -6.45 -16.44
C SER A 91 7.80 -5.49 -16.00
N ASP A 92 6.55 -5.81 -16.31
CA ASP A 92 5.36 -5.05 -15.90
C ASP A 92 5.23 -4.97 -14.37
N VAL A 93 5.34 -6.11 -13.68
CA VAL A 93 5.23 -6.20 -12.22
C VAL A 93 6.34 -5.38 -11.55
N LYS A 94 7.58 -5.47 -12.05
CA LYS A 94 8.70 -4.64 -11.57
C LYS A 94 8.47 -3.15 -11.81
N GLN A 95 7.94 -2.77 -12.97
CA GLN A 95 7.62 -1.37 -13.26
C GLN A 95 6.56 -0.81 -12.32
N LYS A 96 5.47 -1.56 -12.09
CA LYS A 96 4.42 -1.19 -11.14
C LYS A 96 4.98 -1.02 -9.73
N ARG A 97 5.81 -1.94 -9.24
CA ARG A 97 6.47 -1.80 -7.93
C ARG A 97 7.33 -0.55 -7.87
N ARG A 98 8.17 -0.29 -8.88
CA ARG A 98 9.01 0.91 -8.94
C ARG A 98 8.20 2.20 -8.86
N LEU A 99 7.03 2.24 -9.49
CA LEU A 99 6.18 3.43 -9.49
C LEU A 99 5.64 3.77 -8.10
N TYR A 100 5.15 2.78 -7.35
CA TYR A 100 4.49 3.03 -6.05
C TYR A 100 5.47 3.09 -4.88
N ILE A 101 6.63 2.44 -4.95
CA ILE A 101 7.56 2.36 -3.82
C ILE A 101 8.26 3.70 -3.53
N VAL A 102 8.43 4.56 -4.53
CA VAL A 102 9.22 5.81 -4.44
C VAL A 102 8.64 6.76 -3.39
N ALA A 103 7.34 7.05 -3.45
CA ALA A 103 6.68 7.92 -2.49
C ALA A 103 6.76 7.35 -1.06
N LEU A 104 6.50 6.04 -0.91
CA LEU A 104 6.55 5.37 0.39
C LEU A 104 7.97 5.40 0.99
N GLN A 105 9.01 5.22 0.19
CA GLN A 105 10.40 5.30 0.63
C GLN A 105 10.79 6.73 1.02
N ARG A 106 10.36 7.75 0.27
CA ARG A 106 10.58 9.15 0.62
C ARG A 106 10.03 9.45 2.02
N ILE A 107 8.76 9.11 2.27
CA ILE A 107 8.09 9.35 3.55
C ILE A 107 8.84 8.65 4.70
N SER A 108 9.17 7.37 4.53
CA SER A 108 9.93 6.59 5.52
C SER A 108 11.31 7.19 5.82
N LEU A 109 12.01 7.67 4.79
CA LEU A 109 13.33 8.31 4.94
C LEU A 109 13.23 9.66 5.65
N GLU A 110 12.28 10.50 5.27
CA GLU A 110 12.06 11.81 5.88
C GLU A 110 11.69 11.68 7.37
N ALA A 111 10.77 10.77 7.69
CA ALA A 111 10.40 10.46 9.07
C ALA A 111 11.60 9.99 9.90
N LYS A 112 12.39 9.03 9.39
CA LYS A 112 13.61 8.54 10.07
C LYS A 112 14.65 9.64 10.24
N ALA A 113 14.81 10.52 9.25
CA ALA A 113 15.75 11.64 9.33
C ALA A 113 15.35 12.61 10.47
N LEU A 114 14.05 12.95 10.57
CA LEU A 114 13.56 13.79 11.66
C LEU A 114 13.75 13.13 13.03
N GLN A 115 13.40 11.85 13.17
CA GLN A 115 13.58 11.12 14.43
C GLN A 115 15.05 11.14 14.90
N ARG A 116 15.99 10.89 13.98
CA ARG A 116 17.43 10.96 14.29
C ARG A 116 17.84 12.37 14.74
N LYS A 117 17.37 13.41 14.03
CA LYS A 117 17.65 14.80 14.38
C LYS A 117 17.14 15.13 15.79
N LEU A 118 15.88 14.83 16.09
CA LEU A 118 15.28 15.13 17.39
C LEU A 118 15.96 14.37 18.54
N HIS A 119 16.37 13.13 18.29
CA HIS A 119 17.12 12.34 19.27
C HIS A 119 18.49 12.96 19.59
N ILE A 120 19.24 13.38 18.56
CA ILE A 120 20.53 14.05 18.74
C ILE A 120 20.33 15.36 19.51
N GLU A 121 19.36 16.18 19.13
CA GLU A 121 19.08 17.44 19.83
C GLU A 121 18.69 17.22 21.30
N GLN A 122 17.99 16.12 21.61
CA GLN A 122 17.69 15.76 22.99
C GLN A 122 18.95 15.41 23.77
N LEU A 123 19.81 14.56 23.20
CA LEU A 123 21.08 14.18 23.82
C LEU A 123 21.97 15.40 24.07
N ASP A 124 22.06 16.32 23.10
CA ASP A 124 22.84 17.55 23.24
C ASP A 124 22.33 18.43 24.40
N ARG A 125 21.00 18.56 24.54
CA ARG A 125 20.39 19.27 25.68
C ARG A 125 20.71 18.60 27.02
N GLU A 126 20.62 17.27 27.08
CA GLU A 126 20.94 16.51 28.30
C GLU A 126 22.42 16.64 28.68
N LEU A 127 23.34 16.61 27.70
CA LEU A 127 24.77 16.81 27.91
C LEU A 127 25.07 18.22 28.42
N ALA A 128 24.48 19.26 27.81
CA ALA A 128 24.65 20.63 28.26
C ALA A 128 24.16 20.85 29.70
N GLN A 129 23.03 20.25 30.08
CA GLN A 129 22.52 20.29 31.45
C GLN A 129 23.45 19.62 32.45
N ARG A 130 24.06 18.48 32.09
CA ARG A 130 25.04 17.79 32.94
C ARG A 130 26.32 18.60 33.13
N GLN A 131 26.79 19.27 32.08
CA GLN A 131 27.98 20.14 32.13
C GLN A 131 27.74 21.43 32.90
N ALA A 132 26.50 21.94 32.91
CA ALA A 132 26.13 23.15 33.65
C ALA A 132 25.89 22.91 35.15
N LYS A 133 25.78 21.65 35.59
CA LYS A 133 25.64 21.30 37.01
C LYS A 133 27.04 21.26 37.65
N PRO A 134 27.34 22.11 38.66
CA PRO A 134 28.64 22.14 39.34
C PRO A 134 28.88 20.88 40.19
#